data_AF-A4HL17-F1
#
_entry.id   AF-A4HL17-F1
#
_cell.length_a   1.000
_cell.length_b   1.000
_cell.length_c   1.000
_cell.angle_alpha   90.00
_cell.angle_beta   90.00
_cell.angle_gamma   90.00
#
_symmetry.space_group_name_H-M   'P 1'
#
loop_
_entity.id
_entity.type
_entity.pdbx_description
1 polymer ?
#
loop_
_entity_poly.entity_id
_entity_poly.type
_entity_poly.pdbx_seq_one_letter_code
_entity_poly.pdbx_strand_id
1 'polypeptide(L)'
;MNGRQTQLICVTVAAASLLGALSYVAYRQLSQDRPGSLGGKAQASKFPVRAPAAAADADALTPGPQVPIELPAESPYLAADRGKALKLLNVLKQEANIAFQEGRFEDALRGYQDCIEVTSVLGAADTEAVKTEQIVRANVAMVCIRMHEYDAARAVATMLLQDAAVALPEDLKVKVLYRRGLASKALNNRTAALADFNAAVHFSKDHRNPVVEKEIALLQRGDA
;
A
#
# COMPACT_ATOMS: atom_id res chain seq x y z
N MET A 1 20.10 16.21 -16.59
CA MET A 1 19.57 15.32 -15.53
C MET A 1 20.16 13.94 -15.76
N ASN A 2 21.04 13.49 -14.86
CA ASN A 2 21.98 12.39 -15.08
C ASN A 2 21.29 11.02 -14.96
N GLY A 3 21.58 10.09 -15.89
CA GLY A 3 21.00 8.73 -15.92
C GLY A 3 21.22 7.89 -14.65
N ARG A 4 22.13 8.30 -13.76
CA ARG A 4 22.32 7.72 -12.42
C ARG A 4 21.15 8.03 -11.47
N GLN A 5 20.51 9.19 -11.60
CA GLN A 5 19.32 9.54 -10.80
C GLN A 5 18.09 8.77 -11.27
N THR A 6 17.92 8.55 -12.58
CA THR A 6 16.79 7.80 -13.14
C THR A 6 16.84 6.32 -12.74
N GLN A 7 18.04 5.72 -12.71
CA GLN A 7 18.23 4.34 -12.25
C GLN A 7 17.97 4.18 -10.75
N LEU A 8 18.40 5.15 -9.92
CA LEU A 8 18.09 5.17 -8.49
C LEU A 8 16.59 5.30 -8.22
N ILE A 9 15.88 6.15 -8.99
CA ILE A 9 14.42 6.31 -8.88
C ILE A 9 13.70 5.01 -9.25
N CYS A 10 14.08 4.34 -10.34
CA CYS A 10 13.48 3.05 -10.75
C CYS A 10 13.72 1.93 -9.72
N VAL A 11 14.92 1.84 -9.13
CA VAL A 11 15.22 0.85 -8.09
C VAL A 11 14.43 1.13 -6.80
N THR A 12 14.25 2.41 -6.43
CA THR A 12 13.42 2.77 -5.27
C THR A 12 11.92 2.55 -5.50
N VAL A 13 11.43 2.77 -6.72
CA VAL A 13 10.02 2.54 -7.09
C VAL A 13 9.68 1.06 -7.11
N ALA A 14 10.59 0.21 -7.62
CA ALA A 14 10.44 -1.24 -7.56
C ALA A 14 10.50 -1.80 -6.12
N ALA A 15 11.29 -1.18 -5.25
CA ALA A 15 11.33 -1.55 -3.82
C ALA A 15 10.05 -1.17 -3.07
N ALA A 16 9.38 -0.08 -3.46
CA ALA A 16 8.12 0.35 -2.86
C ALA A 16 6.93 -0.56 -3.23
N SER A 17 6.90 -1.10 -4.44
CA SER A 17 5.90 -2.10 -4.85
C SER A 17 6.13 -3.48 -4.23
N LEU A 18 7.39 -3.88 -4.00
CA LEU A 18 7.74 -5.09 -3.25
C LEU A 18 7.32 -5.01 -1.76
N LEU A 19 7.39 -3.83 -1.14
CA LEU A 19 6.98 -3.62 0.26
C LEU A 19 5.47 -3.80 0.49
N GLY A 20 4.63 -3.66 -0.54
CA GLY A 20 3.19 -3.80 -0.42
C GLY A 20 2.68 -5.23 -0.48
N ALA A 21 3.26 -6.08 -1.34
CA ALA A 21 2.94 -7.51 -1.44
C ALA A 21 3.51 -8.30 -0.24
N LEU A 22 4.71 -7.92 0.22
CA LEU A 22 5.32 -8.50 1.42
C LEU A 22 4.60 -8.10 2.70
N SER A 23 3.85 -6.98 2.72
CA SER A 23 3.24 -6.44 3.93
C SER A 23 2.23 -7.37 4.59
N TYR A 24 1.29 -7.98 3.84
CA TYR A 24 0.29 -8.86 4.47
C TYR A 24 0.87 -10.24 4.82
N VAL A 25 1.74 -10.82 3.98
CA VAL A 25 2.39 -12.11 4.25
C VAL A 25 3.37 -11.99 5.42
N ALA A 26 4.20 -10.94 5.46
CA ALA A 26 5.08 -10.65 6.59
C ALA A 26 4.28 -10.27 7.85
N TYR A 27 3.17 -9.54 7.71
CA TYR A 27 2.28 -9.24 8.83
C TYR A 27 1.64 -10.53 9.41
N ARG A 28 1.19 -11.47 8.56
CA ARG A 28 0.61 -12.75 9.02
C ARG A 28 1.69 -13.62 9.68
N GLN A 29 2.89 -13.69 9.11
CA GLN A 29 4.02 -14.42 9.70
C GLN A 29 4.41 -13.82 11.07
N LEU A 30 4.56 -12.50 11.17
CA LEU A 30 4.88 -11.81 12.44
C LEU A 30 3.77 -11.90 13.50
N SER A 31 2.50 -12.03 13.06
CA SER A 31 1.36 -12.15 13.98
C SER A 31 1.18 -13.57 14.51
N GLN A 32 1.60 -14.60 13.75
CA GLN A 32 1.66 -15.98 14.22
C GLN A 32 2.81 -16.21 15.22
N ASP A 33 3.86 -15.39 15.18
CA ASP A 33 5.08 -15.54 15.98
C ASP A 33 5.08 -14.79 17.33
N ARG A 34 3.96 -14.19 17.78
CA ARG A 34 3.91 -13.56 19.12
C ARG A 34 3.42 -14.53 20.21
N PRO A 35 4.30 -15.08 21.07
CA PRO A 35 3.89 -15.52 22.39
C PRO A 35 3.61 -14.29 23.27
N GLY A 36 2.65 -14.43 24.19
CA GLY A 36 2.17 -13.35 25.06
C GLY A 36 3.26 -12.65 25.88
N SER A 37 3.04 -11.34 26.08
CA SER A 37 3.51 -10.43 27.14
C SER A 37 4.71 -10.85 28.01
N LEU A 38 5.76 -10.02 28.03
CA LEU A 38 6.28 -9.35 29.23
C LEU A 38 7.38 -8.35 28.85
N GLY A 39 7.42 -7.23 29.58
CA GLY A 39 8.19 -6.03 29.26
C GLY A 39 9.72 -6.15 29.41
N GLY A 40 10.42 -5.18 28.83
CA GLY A 40 11.88 -5.09 28.95
C GLY A 40 12.46 -3.93 28.15
N LYS A 41 12.63 -2.82 28.86
CA LYS A 41 13.44 -1.61 28.63
C LYS A 41 14.28 -1.46 27.35
N ALA A 42 14.20 -0.24 26.82
CA ALA A 42 15.08 0.36 25.83
C ALA A 42 16.57 0.25 26.17
N GLN A 43 17.41 0.03 25.14
CA GLN A 43 18.78 0.53 25.15
C GLN A 43 19.28 0.82 23.74
N ALA A 44 19.62 2.10 23.52
CA ALA A 44 20.29 2.60 22.34
C ALA A 44 21.76 2.18 22.34
N SER A 45 22.22 1.57 21.25
CA SER A 45 23.65 1.30 21.02
C SER A 45 24.20 2.24 19.94
N LYS A 46 25.01 3.20 20.39
CA LYS A 46 25.91 4.01 19.56
C LYS A 46 27.03 3.13 19.03
N PHE A 47 27.36 3.24 17.74
CA PHE A 47 28.65 2.78 17.21
C PHE A 47 29.39 3.95 16.53
N PRO A 48 30.70 4.10 16.77
CA PRO A 48 31.50 5.23 16.30
C PRO A 48 31.92 5.05 14.84
N VAL A 49 31.85 6.14 14.08
CA VAL A 49 32.38 6.22 12.71
C VAL A 49 33.89 6.46 12.79
N ARG A 50 34.68 5.58 12.16
CA ARG A 50 36.11 5.78 11.91
C ARG A 50 36.32 5.88 10.40
N ALA A 51 36.86 7.01 9.96
CA ALA A 51 37.29 7.25 8.58
C ALA A 51 38.65 6.58 8.31
N PRO A 52 38.92 6.20 7.05
CA PRO A 52 40.28 6.17 6.54
C PRO A 52 40.49 7.12 5.36
N ALA A 53 41.76 7.48 5.19
CA ALA A 53 42.30 8.56 4.41
C ALA A 53 42.69 8.16 2.96
N ALA A 54 43.13 9.20 2.24
CA ALA A 54 43.50 9.33 0.83
C ALA A 54 44.50 8.31 0.23
N ALA A 55 44.33 8.07 -1.07
CA ALA A 55 45.35 7.83 -2.10
C ALA A 55 44.69 8.14 -3.48
N ALA A 56 45.08 9.21 -4.18
CA ALA A 56 46.15 9.32 -5.17
C ALA A 56 45.82 8.69 -6.55
N ASP A 57 45.76 9.58 -7.55
CA ASP A 57 46.02 9.46 -8.98
C ASP A 57 45.29 8.42 -9.84
N ALA A 58 44.44 8.91 -10.76
CA ALA A 58 44.17 8.26 -12.04
C ALA A 58 43.73 9.30 -13.09
N ASP A 59 44.46 9.30 -14.21
CA ASP A 59 44.35 10.16 -15.38
C ASP A 59 42.92 10.37 -15.91
N ALA A 60 42.69 11.61 -16.34
CA ALA A 60 41.49 12.04 -17.05
C ALA A 60 41.50 11.53 -18.50
N LEU A 61 40.76 10.45 -18.75
CA LEU A 61 40.31 10.09 -20.10
C LEU A 61 38.91 10.67 -20.34
N THR A 62 38.82 11.58 -21.30
CA THR A 62 37.59 12.22 -21.77
C THR A 62 36.65 11.19 -22.42
N PRO A 63 35.34 11.16 -22.10
CA PRO A 63 34.38 10.34 -22.83
C PRO A 63 33.99 11.03 -24.14
N GLY A 64 34.10 10.32 -25.26
CA GLY A 64 33.64 10.77 -26.58
C GLY A 64 32.11 10.92 -26.67
N PRO A 65 31.59 11.48 -27.78
CA PRO A 65 30.18 11.86 -27.91
C PRO A 65 29.27 10.63 -27.83
N GLN A 66 28.36 10.61 -26.85
CA GLN A 66 27.32 9.59 -26.78
C GLN A 66 26.22 9.94 -27.79
N VAL A 67 26.09 9.09 -28.81
CA VAL A 67 24.93 9.09 -29.71
C VAL A 67 23.68 8.84 -28.85
N PRO A 68 22.62 9.67 -28.95
CA PRO A 68 21.39 9.44 -28.22
C PRO A 68 20.81 8.06 -28.60
N ILE A 69 20.67 7.18 -27.62
CA ILE A 69 19.92 5.94 -27.79
C ILE A 69 18.44 6.33 -27.83
N GLU A 70 17.85 6.36 -29.03
CA GLU A 70 16.40 6.34 -29.18
C GLU A 70 15.90 5.00 -28.63
N LEU A 71 15.16 5.06 -27.52
CA LEU A 71 14.42 3.92 -27.00
C LEU A 71 13.38 3.50 -28.06
N PRO A 72 13.39 2.24 -28.52
CA PRO A 72 12.45 1.80 -29.53
C PRO A 72 11.02 1.92 -29.00
N ALA A 73 10.11 2.31 -29.90
CA ALA A 73 8.68 2.33 -29.66
C ALA A 73 8.23 1.00 -29.00
N GLU A 74 7.35 1.10 -28.00
CA GLU A 74 6.87 -0.04 -27.20
C GLU A 74 6.55 -1.25 -28.10
N SER A 75 7.27 -2.36 -27.88
CA SER A 75 7.17 -3.55 -28.71
C SER A 75 5.73 -4.11 -28.69
N PRO A 76 5.13 -4.44 -29.84
CA PRO A 76 3.77 -5.00 -29.94
C PRO A 76 3.54 -6.25 -29.09
N TYR A 77 4.61 -7.03 -28.82
CA TYR A 77 4.56 -8.20 -27.95
C TYR A 77 4.27 -7.84 -26.49
N LEU A 78 4.83 -6.73 -25.99
CA LEU A 78 4.61 -6.25 -24.63
C LEU A 78 3.16 -5.77 -24.43
N ALA A 79 2.57 -5.15 -25.44
CA ALA A 79 1.17 -4.69 -25.42
C ALA A 79 0.17 -5.85 -25.39
N ALA A 80 0.44 -6.95 -26.12
CA ALA A 80 -0.41 -8.14 -26.12
C ALA A 80 -0.39 -8.86 -24.75
N ASP A 81 0.78 -8.94 -24.11
CA ASP A 81 0.93 -9.57 -22.80
C ASP A 81 0.35 -8.69 -21.68
N ARG A 82 0.48 -7.36 -21.78
CA ARG A 82 -0.27 -6.41 -20.94
C ARG A 82 -1.78 -6.65 -21.03
N GLY A 83 -2.32 -6.77 -22.24
CA GLY A 83 -3.76 -6.98 -22.45
C GLY A 83 -4.28 -8.27 -21.82
N LYS A 84 -3.49 -9.36 -21.86
CA LYS A 84 -3.82 -10.62 -21.18
C LYS A 84 -3.75 -10.47 -19.66
N ALA A 85 -2.71 -9.83 -19.14
CA ALA A 85 -2.54 -9.60 -17.71
C ALA A 85 -3.68 -8.77 -17.12
N LEU A 86 -4.15 -7.72 -17.81
CA LEU A 86 -5.31 -6.94 -17.37
C LEU A 86 -6.64 -7.72 -17.41
N LYS A 87 -6.81 -8.63 -18.37
CA LYS A 87 -7.96 -9.53 -18.39
C LYS A 87 -7.93 -10.49 -17.20
N LEU A 88 -6.77 -11.11 -16.96
CA LEU A 88 -6.57 -11.99 -15.80
C LEU A 88 -6.83 -11.24 -14.48
N LEU A 89 -6.28 -10.04 -14.33
CA LEU A 89 -6.49 -9.18 -13.16
C LEU A 89 -7.97 -8.91 -12.90
N ASN A 90 -8.75 -8.66 -13.94
CA ASN A 90 -10.19 -8.43 -13.80
C ASN A 90 -10.94 -9.70 -13.35
N VAL A 91 -10.57 -10.87 -13.86
CA VAL A 91 -11.15 -12.15 -13.45
C VAL A 91 -10.83 -12.43 -11.98
N LEU A 92 -9.56 -12.36 -11.58
CA LEU A 92 -9.13 -12.57 -10.20
C LEU A 92 -9.83 -11.62 -9.21
N LYS A 93 -9.95 -10.34 -9.59
CA LYS A 93 -10.66 -9.34 -8.77
C LYS A 93 -12.13 -9.70 -8.60
N GLN A 94 -12.79 -10.18 -9.65
CA GLN A 94 -14.19 -10.60 -9.59
C GLN A 94 -14.37 -11.82 -8.69
N GLU A 95 -13.52 -12.83 -8.84
CA GLU A 95 -13.54 -14.04 -7.99
C GLU A 95 -13.31 -13.70 -6.51
N ALA A 96 -12.35 -12.83 -6.21
CA ALA A 96 -12.09 -12.35 -4.85
C ALA A 96 -13.28 -11.58 -4.27
N ASN A 97 -13.94 -10.74 -5.08
CA ASN A 97 -15.15 -10.04 -4.66
C ASN A 97 -16.31 -10.99 -4.39
N ILE A 98 -16.48 -12.04 -5.20
CA ILE A 98 -17.51 -13.08 -5.00
C ILE A 98 -17.23 -13.82 -3.68
N ALA A 99 -16.00 -14.28 -3.46
CA ALA A 99 -15.60 -14.92 -2.22
C ALA A 99 -15.87 -14.03 -0.98
N PHE A 100 -15.59 -12.72 -1.09
CA PHE A 100 -15.90 -11.77 -0.02
C PHE A 100 -17.40 -11.64 0.25
N GLN A 101 -18.23 -11.59 -0.80
CA GLN A 101 -19.68 -11.50 -0.68
C GLN A 101 -20.27 -12.77 -0.05
N GLU A 102 -19.69 -13.93 -0.34
CA GLU A 102 -20.10 -15.22 0.20
C GLU A 102 -19.52 -15.50 1.60
N GLY A 103 -18.77 -14.55 2.18
CA GLY A 103 -18.19 -14.67 3.52
C GLY A 103 -16.96 -15.57 3.62
N ARG A 104 -16.42 -16.05 2.50
CA ARG A 104 -15.15 -16.80 2.44
C ARG A 104 -13.99 -15.82 2.44
N PHE A 105 -13.70 -15.26 3.62
CA PHE A 105 -12.75 -14.16 3.75
C PHE A 105 -11.30 -14.56 3.47
N GLU A 106 -10.90 -15.79 3.82
CA GLU A 106 -9.58 -16.33 3.53
C GLU A 106 -9.35 -16.53 2.03
N ASP A 107 -10.38 -17.00 1.31
CA ASP A 107 -10.34 -17.15 -0.15
C ASP A 107 -10.31 -15.77 -0.84
N ALA A 108 -11.14 -14.84 -0.36
CA ALA A 108 -11.14 -13.47 -0.87
C ALA A 108 -9.76 -12.81 -0.72
N LEU A 109 -9.14 -13.00 0.43
CA LEU A 109 -7.81 -12.48 0.72
C LEU A 109 -6.74 -13.09 -0.19
N ARG A 110 -6.80 -14.40 -0.46
CA ARG A 110 -5.91 -15.06 -1.42
C ARG A 110 -6.10 -14.49 -2.82
N GLY A 111 -7.35 -14.39 -3.30
CA GLY A 111 -7.62 -13.82 -4.63
C GLY A 111 -7.18 -12.35 -4.75
N TYR A 112 -7.27 -11.56 -3.68
CA TYR A 112 -6.72 -10.20 -3.66
C TYR A 112 -5.18 -10.17 -3.66
N GLN A 113 -4.51 -11.17 -3.07
CA GLN A 113 -3.05 -11.30 -3.18
C GLN A 113 -2.64 -11.61 -4.62
N ASP A 114 -3.33 -12.54 -5.27
CA ASP A 114 -3.08 -12.87 -6.68
C ASP A 114 -3.26 -11.63 -7.58
N CYS A 115 -4.24 -10.78 -7.28
CA CYS A 115 -4.39 -9.49 -7.96
C CYS A 115 -3.15 -8.59 -7.80
N ILE A 116 -2.62 -8.46 -6.58
CA ILE A 116 -1.45 -7.62 -6.27
C ILE A 116 -0.19 -8.15 -6.97
N GLU A 117 -0.04 -9.47 -7.07
CA GLU A 117 1.06 -10.07 -7.82
C GLU A 117 0.99 -9.69 -9.30
N VAL A 118 -0.20 -9.79 -9.92
CA VAL A 118 -0.39 -9.38 -11.32
C VAL A 118 -0.14 -7.88 -11.51
N THR A 119 -0.59 -7.02 -10.58
CA THR A 119 -0.33 -5.57 -10.69
C THR A 119 1.15 -5.24 -10.52
N SER A 120 1.88 -6.00 -9.69
CA SER A 120 3.33 -5.82 -9.53
C SER A 120 4.10 -6.14 -10.82
N VAL A 121 3.65 -7.15 -11.58
CA VAL A 121 4.24 -7.51 -12.88
C VAL A 121 3.95 -6.44 -13.94
N LEU A 122 2.74 -5.86 -13.94
CA LEU A 122 2.39 -4.75 -14.82
C LEU A 122 3.18 -3.46 -14.49
N GLY A 123 3.52 -3.28 -13.20
CA GLY A 123 4.37 -2.20 -12.73
C GLY A 123 3.64 -0.87 -12.55
N ALA A 124 4.31 0.07 -11.87
CA ALA A 124 3.74 1.36 -11.47
C ALA A 124 3.44 2.33 -12.63
N ALA A 125 3.94 2.05 -13.84
CA ALA A 125 3.64 2.84 -15.03
C ALA A 125 2.24 2.54 -15.58
N ASP A 126 1.69 1.35 -15.31
CA ASP A 126 0.35 0.98 -15.76
C ASP A 126 -0.71 1.60 -14.84
N THR A 127 -1.32 2.69 -15.31
CA THR A 127 -2.34 3.42 -14.54
C THR A 127 -3.56 2.57 -14.19
N GLU A 128 -3.93 1.60 -15.03
CA GLU A 128 -5.08 0.73 -14.77
C GLU A 128 -4.76 -0.33 -13.71
N ALA A 129 -3.54 -0.89 -13.77
CA ALA A 129 -3.03 -1.78 -12.73
C ALA A 129 -2.95 -1.06 -11.38
N VAL A 130 -2.38 0.14 -11.34
CA VAL A 130 -2.26 0.96 -10.12
C VAL A 130 -3.62 1.26 -9.50
N LYS A 131 -4.60 1.70 -10.31
CA LYS A 131 -5.97 1.95 -9.82
C LYS A 131 -6.61 0.68 -9.25
N THR A 132 -6.44 -0.44 -9.95
CA THR A 132 -6.97 -1.73 -9.50
C THR A 132 -6.31 -2.17 -8.20
N GLU A 133 -5.01 -2.00 -8.07
CA GLU A 133 -4.26 -2.32 -6.85
C GLU A 133 -4.72 -1.48 -5.65
N GLN A 134 -4.96 -0.18 -5.84
CA GLN A 134 -5.51 0.69 -4.78
C GLN A 134 -6.88 0.18 -4.29
N ILE A 135 -7.76 -0.21 -5.22
CA ILE A 135 -9.08 -0.77 -4.90
C ILE A 135 -8.94 -2.09 -4.15
N VAL A 136 -8.07 -2.99 -4.64
CA VAL A 136 -7.80 -4.30 -4.04
C VAL A 136 -7.27 -4.15 -2.63
N ARG A 137 -6.25 -3.31 -2.41
CA ARG A 137 -5.69 -3.04 -1.07
C ARG A 137 -6.73 -2.44 -0.12
N ALA A 138 -7.57 -1.53 -0.61
CA ALA A 138 -8.68 -1.02 0.19
C ALA A 138 -9.60 -2.19 0.60
N ASN A 139 -9.95 -3.09 -0.31
CA ASN A 139 -10.81 -4.24 -0.02
C ASN A 139 -10.16 -5.23 0.95
N VAL A 140 -8.85 -5.45 0.87
CA VAL A 140 -8.09 -6.22 1.87
C VAL A 140 -8.28 -5.62 3.27
N ALA A 141 -8.20 -4.31 3.43
CA ALA A 141 -8.47 -3.68 4.73
C ALA A 141 -9.89 -3.99 5.25
N MET A 142 -10.88 -4.05 4.36
CA MET A 142 -12.25 -4.44 4.74
C MET A 142 -12.35 -5.93 5.09
N VAL A 143 -11.68 -6.81 4.36
CA VAL A 143 -11.60 -8.26 4.68
C VAL A 143 -11.03 -8.44 6.08
N CYS A 144 -9.93 -7.76 6.41
CA CYS A 144 -9.34 -7.80 7.74
C CYS A 144 -10.32 -7.35 8.83
N ILE A 145 -11.13 -6.31 8.60
CA ILE A 145 -12.20 -5.90 9.53
C ILE A 145 -13.23 -7.01 9.72
N ARG A 146 -13.63 -7.69 8.63
CA ARG A 146 -14.60 -8.79 8.70
C ARG A 146 -14.05 -10.01 9.45
N MET A 147 -12.75 -10.21 9.41
CA MET A 147 -12.05 -11.25 10.17
C MET A 147 -11.68 -10.83 11.60
N HIS A 148 -12.04 -9.61 12.03
CA HIS A 148 -11.65 -9.02 13.31
C HIS A 148 -10.13 -8.79 13.49
N GLU A 149 -9.37 -8.79 12.39
CA GLU A 149 -7.94 -8.50 12.34
C GLU A 149 -7.70 -6.98 12.23
N TYR A 150 -8.03 -6.25 13.30
CA TYR A 150 -8.09 -4.80 13.26
C TYR A 150 -6.72 -4.11 13.13
N ASP A 151 -5.67 -4.70 13.73
CA ASP A 151 -4.31 -4.19 13.54
C ASP A 151 -3.87 -4.30 12.07
N ALA A 152 -4.22 -5.41 11.41
CA ALA A 152 -3.96 -5.64 9.99
C ALA A 152 -4.71 -4.61 9.14
N ALA A 153 -6.01 -4.44 9.39
CA ALA A 153 -6.85 -3.49 8.69
C ALA A 153 -6.29 -2.06 8.79
N ARG A 154 -5.87 -1.66 9.99
CA ARG A 154 -5.27 -0.34 10.25
C ARG A 154 -3.93 -0.18 9.53
N ALA A 155 -3.08 -1.20 9.53
CA ALA A 155 -1.79 -1.17 8.84
C ALA A 155 -1.98 -1.02 7.33
N VAL A 156 -2.80 -1.87 6.71
CA VAL A 156 -3.08 -1.83 5.26
C VAL A 156 -3.65 -0.47 4.85
N ALA A 157 -4.65 0.04 5.58
CA ALA A 157 -5.23 1.34 5.29
C ALA A 157 -4.23 2.50 5.48
N THR A 158 -3.35 2.41 6.48
CA THR A 158 -2.30 3.42 6.73
C THR A 158 -1.30 3.46 5.59
N MET A 159 -0.81 2.30 5.15
CA MET A 159 0.11 2.22 4.01
C MET A 159 -0.52 2.82 2.75
N LEU A 160 -1.80 2.53 2.50
CA LEU A 160 -2.51 3.05 1.34
C LEU A 160 -2.70 4.57 1.39
N LEU A 161 -2.95 5.14 2.58
CA LEU A 161 -3.09 6.60 2.76
C LEU A 161 -1.75 7.36 2.74
N GLN A 162 -0.65 6.69 3.10
CA GLN A 162 0.69 7.27 3.16
C GLN A 162 1.49 7.09 1.86
N ASP A 163 0.93 6.39 0.88
CA ASP A 163 1.56 6.23 -0.42
C ASP A 163 1.64 7.59 -1.15
N ALA A 164 2.81 8.21 -1.08
CA ALA A 164 3.07 9.50 -1.69
C ALA A 164 3.37 9.39 -3.20
N ALA A 165 3.60 8.18 -3.73
CA ALA A 165 3.92 7.98 -5.14
C ALA A 165 2.66 8.10 -6.01
N VAL A 166 1.51 7.66 -5.50
CA VAL A 166 0.24 7.71 -6.23
C VAL A 166 -0.88 8.21 -5.33
N ALA A 167 -1.46 9.36 -5.69
CA ALA A 167 -2.61 9.90 -4.99
C ALA A 167 -3.83 8.96 -5.10
N LEU A 168 -4.52 8.73 -3.97
CA LEU A 168 -5.80 8.04 -3.96
C LEU A 168 -6.92 8.93 -4.52
N PRO A 169 -7.80 8.39 -5.38
CA PRO A 169 -9.07 9.03 -5.71
C PRO A 169 -9.85 9.38 -4.43
N GLU A 170 -10.51 10.54 -4.40
CA GLU A 170 -11.17 11.04 -3.19
C GLU A 170 -12.22 10.07 -2.63
N ASP A 171 -13.03 9.52 -3.51
CA ASP A 171 -14.06 8.52 -3.21
C ASP A 171 -13.47 7.21 -2.66
N LEU A 172 -12.27 6.83 -3.09
CA LEU A 172 -11.54 5.71 -2.50
C LEU A 172 -10.90 6.11 -1.16
N LYS A 173 -10.33 7.31 -1.06
CA LYS A 173 -9.75 7.86 0.17
C LYS A 173 -10.78 7.89 1.32
N VAL A 174 -12.01 8.31 1.04
CA VAL A 174 -13.13 8.27 2.01
C VAL A 174 -13.35 6.85 2.53
N LYS A 175 -13.39 5.84 1.65
CA LYS A 175 -13.56 4.43 2.03
C LYS A 175 -12.41 3.94 2.90
N VAL A 176 -11.17 4.29 2.56
CA VAL A 176 -9.97 3.85 3.28
C VAL A 176 -9.89 4.50 4.67
N LEU A 177 -10.16 5.80 4.78
CA LEU A 177 -10.26 6.51 6.05
C LEU A 177 -11.34 5.91 6.94
N TYR A 178 -12.54 5.68 6.39
CA TYR A 178 -13.62 5.04 7.13
C TYR A 178 -13.22 3.66 7.66
N ARG A 179 -12.59 2.82 6.83
CA ARG A 179 -12.10 1.48 7.23
C ARG A 179 -11.03 1.57 8.34
N ARG A 180 -10.08 2.51 8.23
CA ARG A 180 -9.08 2.72 9.29
C ARG A 180 -9.70 3.22 10.60
N GLY A 181 -10.71 4.08 10.50
CA GLY A 181 -11.49 4.56 11.65
C GLY A 181 -12.25 3.43 12.35
N LEU A 182 -12.89 2.52 11.58
CA LEU A 182 -13.54 1.33 12.14
C LEU A 182 -12.56 0.42 12.87
N ALA A 183 -11.39 0.15 12.28
CA ALA A 183 -10.34 -0.63 12.91
C ALA A 183 -9.84 0.02 14.21
N SER A 184 -9.60 1.33 14.18
CA SER A 184 -9.17 2.09 15.37
C SER A 184 -10.23 2.10 16.48
N LYS A 185 -11.51 2.22 16.11
CA LYS A 185 -12.64 2.11 17.04
C LYS A 185 -12.67 0.74 17.71
N ALA A 186 -12.52 -0.34 16.95
CA ALA A 186 -12.51 -1.70 17.49
C ALA A 186 -11.30 -1.97 18.42
N LEU A 187 -10.17 -1.31 18.17
CA LEU A 187 -8.99 -1.32 19.04
C LEU A 187 -9.10 -0.38 20.26
N ASN A 188 -10.29 0.17 20.54
CA ASN A 188 -10.52 1.18 21.58
C ASN A 188 -9.67 2.45 21.45
N ASN A 189 -9.09 2.71 20.28
CA ASN A 189 -8.40 3.95 19.99
C ASN A 189 -9.38 4.99 19.44
N ARG A 190 -10.18 5.52 20.35
CA ARG A 190 -11.24 6.49 20.09
C ARG A 190 -10.74 7.74 19.36
N THR A 191 -9.62 8.31 19.81
CA THR A 191 -9.06 9.54 19.24
C THR A 191 -8.67 9.34 17.78
N ALA A 192 -7.99 8.23 17.46
CA ALA A 192 -7.65 7.91 16.08
C ALA A 192 -8.90 7.65 15.22
N ALA A 193 -9.90 6.95 15.77
CA ALA A 193 -11.16 6.70 15.08
C ALA A 193 -11.90 8.00 14.71
N LEU A 194 -12.03 8.94 15.66
CA LEU A 194 -12.65 10.23 15.41
C LEU A 194 -11.88 11.05 14.37
N ALA A 195 -10.54 11.05 14.43
CA ALA A 195 -9.73 11.75 13.43
C ALA A 195 -9.99 11.20 12.01
N ASP A 196 -10.00 9.88 11.85
CA ASP A 196 -10.27 9.22 10.57
C ASP A 196 -11.70 9.46 10.06
N PHE A 197 -12.71 9.39 10.94
CA PHE A 197 -14.09 9.65 10.56
C PHE A 197 -14.33 11.11 10.16
N ASN A 198 -13.77 12.08 10.90
CA ASN A 198 -13.86 13.49 10.53
C ASN A 198 -13.17 13.76 9.18
N ALA A 199 -12.00 13.15 8.95
CA ALA A 199 -11.33 13.23 7.65
C ALA A 199 -12.17 12.60 6.53
N ALA A 200 -12.81 11.45 6.77
CA ALA A 200 -13.68 10.81 5.80
C ALA A 200 -14.89 11.69 5.45
N VAL A 201 -15.49 12.38 6.43
CA VAL A 201 -16.56 13.36 6.18
C VAL A 201 -16.03 14.53 5.35
N HIS A 202 -14.85 15.07 5.69
CA HIS A 202 -14.23 16.17 4.95
C HIS A 202 -14.00 15.85 3.47
N PHE A 203 -13.53 14.65 3.13
CA PHE A 203 -13.34 14.22 1.75
C PHE A 203 -14.62 13.68 1.08
N SER A 204 -15.74 13.58 1.80
CA SER A 204 -17.00 13.14 1.21
C SER A 204 -17.63 14.26 0.40
N LYS A 205 -18.44 13.86 -0.60
CA LYS A 205 -19.24 14.82 -1.36
C LYS A 205 -20.08 15.69 -0.42
N ASP A 206 -20.09 16.99 -0.67
CA ASP A 206 -20.79 18.00 0.14
C ASP A 206 -20.36 18.03 1.61
N HIS A 207 -19.19 17.47 1.93
CA HIS A 207 -18.69 17.28 3.31
C HIS A 207 -19.68 16.51 4.19
N ARG A 208 -20.40 15.55 3.60
CA ARG A 208 -21.44 14.79 4.28
C ARG A 208 -21.38 13.31 3.99
N ASN A 209 -21.49 12.53 5.05
CA ASN A 209 -21.56 11.08 4.96
C ASN A 209 -22.35 10.53 6.14
N PRO A 210 -23.67 10.28 5.98
CA PRO A 210 -24.54 9.88 7.09
C PRO A 210 -24.07 8.61 7.82
N VAL A 211 -23.40 7.69 7.12
CA VAL A 211 -22.86 6.47 7.71
C VAL A 211 -21.70 6.81 8.66
N VAL A 212 -20.79 7.70 8.24
CA VAL A 212 -19.64 8.12 9.04
C VAL A 212 -20.08 9.06 10.18
N GLU A 213 -20.99 9.99 9.91
CA GLU A 213 -21.59 10.91 10.90
C GLU A 213 -22.23 10.13 12.06
N LYS A 214 -22.91 9.01 11.76
CA LYS A 214 -23.45 8.11 12.78
C LYS A 214 -22.36 7.51 13.66
N GLU A 215 -21.24 7.08 13.09
CA GLU A 215 -20.09 6.55 13.86
C GLU A 215 -19.49 7.62 14.78
N ILE A 216 -19.36 8.85 14.31
CA ILE A 216 -18.89 9.99 15.11
C ILE A 216 -19.83 10.21 16.31
N ALA A 217 -21.14 10.26 16.07
CA ALA A 217 -22.14 10.47 17.12
C ALA A 217 -22.21 9.31 18.12
N LEU A 218 -21.94 8.07 17.69
CA LEU A 218 -21.87 6.91 18.58
C LEU A 218 -20.63 6.98 19.47
N LEU A 219 -19.49 7.38 18.90
CA LEU A 219 -18.31 7.66 19.71
C LEU A 219 -18.65 8.77 20.69
N GLN A 220 -19.02 9.97 20.27
CA GLN A 220 -19.24 11.14 21.15
C GLN A 220 -20.17 10.87 22.35
N ARG A 221 -21.21 10.04 22.17
CA ARG A 221 -22.12 9.65 23.28
C ARG A 221 -21.51 8.75 24.34
N GLY A 222 -20.44 8.02 24.04
CA GLY A 222 -19.72 7.21 25.02
C GLY A 222 -18.81 7.99 25.97
N ASP A 223 -18.75 9.33 25.86
CA ASP A 223 -18.01 10.21 26.78
C ASP A 223 -18.90 10.86 27.86
N ALA A 224 -20.20 10.51 27.90
CA ALA A 224 -21.19 11.07 28.83
C ALA A 224 -21.45 10.14 30.03
#